data_AF-A0A453DCJ1-F1
#
_entry.id   AF-A0A453DCJ1-F1
#
_cell.length_a   1.000
_cell.length_b   1.000
_cell.length_c   1.000
_cell.angle_alpha   90.00
_cell.angle_beta   90.00
_cell.angle_gamma   90.00
#
_symmetry.space_group_name_H-M   'P 1'
#
loop_
_entity.id
_entity.type
_entity.pdbx_description
1 polymer ?
#
loop_
_entity_poly.entity_id
_entity_poly.type
_entity_poly.pdbx_seq_one_letter_code
_entity_poly.pdbx_strand_id
1 'polypeptide(L)'
;IESSSSPVVTYDEWCSLENWFVELDADWVLQRHNNHDLRQQLQEAPVSRLEEFVERWIRALIVILASIKELVAATHEMPAVVRFAKASISPMLVFVDAVVHVFELEKLQAALHTYVCVSNASYDMCTMHLISSKAPSFFSDIGAPLDRARQRLRWAISKKMWDLELELDHDDSWPIEILQGESKIHKNIRLLAECIVLMRKAHTSTQKNSAGSHHMGKLIGNLIHNPTGYLKRLILAKSKLFTNPSVRYMFLLNNSHFIAQVSEPSGDHQGLKLTPECQKHMDSYLHASWGQVLSCLQKSKFPGPLRHWISTSSLAKFESAFHQTYQAQKLWKVPDPRLRDVLRKAITRRVISGYGKYLKEHPRLQKHVGRESSSPEVLEEMLGE
;
A
#
# COMPACT_ATOMS: atom_id res chain seq x y z
N ILE A 1 -60.91 -36.35 -7.70
CA ILE A 1 -60.78 -35.55 -6.46
C ILE A 1 -59.42 -34.89 -6.55
N GLU A 2 -59.40 -33.73 -7.18
CA GLU A 2 -58.26 -32.82 -7.17
C GLU A 2 -58.11 -32.25 -5.75
N SER A 3 -56.89 -32.17 -5.26
CA SER A 3 -56.47 -31.35 -4.12
C SER A 3 -55.13 -30.77 -4.53
N SER A 4 -55.16 -29.72 -5.36
CA SER A 4 -55.11 -28.31 -4.96
C SER A 4 -53.84 -27.97 -4.17
N SER A 5 -52.83 -27.62 -4.97
CA SER A 5 -51.75 -26.69 -4.66
C SER A 5 -52.22 -25.45 -3.87
N SER A 6 -51.44 -25.07 -2.86
CA SER A 6 -51.30 -23.66 -2.44
C SER A 6 -50.00 -23.46 -1.63
N PRO A 7 -49.09 -22.60 -2.10
CA PRO A 7 -48.22 -21.81 -1.24
C PRO A 7 -48.79 -20.38 -1.20
N VAL A 8 -49.71 -20.09 -0.28
CA VAL A 8 -50.10 -18.71 0.00
C VAL A 8 -49.13 -18.20 1.05
N VAL A 9 -48.03 -17.60 0.60
CA VAL A 9 -47.30 -16.65 1.44
C VAL A 9 -48.20 -15.42 1.57
N THR A 10 -48.65 -15.13 2.78
CA THR A 10 -49.62 -14.06 3.06
C THR A 10 -48.98 -12.69 2.84
N TYR A 11 -49.74 -11.79 2.22
CA TYR A 11 -49.33 -10.43 1.84
C TYR A 11 -48.82 -9.59 3.03
N ASP A 12 -49.23 -9.93 4.26
CA ASP A 12 -48.85 -9.28 5.53
C ASP A 12 -47.38 -9.52 5.96
N GLU A 13 -46.83 -10.71 5.69
CA GLU A 13 -45.46 -11.05 6.10
C GLU A 13 -44.42 -10.24 5.30
N TRP A 14 -44.71 -10.00 4.01
CA TRP A 14 -43.88 -9.17 3.15
C TRP A 14 -43.91 -7.69 3.55
N CYS A 15 -45.08 -7.16 3.91
CA CYS A 15 -45.19 -5.77 4.37
C CYS A 15 -44.39 -5.51 5.65
N SER A 16 -44.29 -6.51 6.55
CA SER A 16 -43.54 -6.39 7.80
C SER A 16 -42.02 -6.32 7.58
N LEU A 17 -41.48 -7.15 6.68
CA LEU A 17 -40.06 -7.12 6.36
C LEU A 17 -39.67 -5.83 5.61
N GLU A 18 -40.54 -5.37 4.71
CA GLU A 18 -40.33 -4.11 3.98
C GLU A 18 -40.27 -2.89 4.91
N ASN A 19 -41.20 -2.79 5.87
CA ASN A 19 -41.18 -1.74 6.88
C ASN A 19 -39.88 -1.77 7.72
N TRP A 20 -39.40 -2.97 8.05
CA TRP A 20 -38.14 -3.11 8.77
C TRP A 20 -36.94 -2.60 7.96
N PHE A 21 -36.90 -2.83 6.64
CA PHE A 21 -35.86 -2.23 5.80
C PHE A 21 -35.91 -0.70 5.75
N VAL A 22 -37.09 -0.10 5.85
CA VAL A 22 -37.24 1.36 6.00
C VAL A 22 -36.67 1.83 7.34
N GLU A 23 -36.96 1.13 8.43
CA GLU A 23 -36.41 1.42 9.77
C GLU A 23 -34.87 1.27 9.81
N LEU A 24 -34.33 0.31 9.06
CA LEU A 24 -32.90 0.10 8.89
C LEU A 24 -32.24 1.08 7.92
N ASP A 25 -33.03 1.98 7.31
CA ASP A 25 -32.54 2.96 6.34
C ASP A 25 -31.87 2.30 5.11
N ALA A 26 -32.42 1.15 4.70
CA ALA A 26 -31.90 0.25 3.68
C ALA A 26 -32.96 -0.22 2.67
N ASP A 27 -34.17 0.34 2.65
CA ASP A 27 -35.28 -0.02 1.75
C ASP A 27 -34.94 0.06 0.25
N TRP A 28 -33.98 0.92 -0.11
CA TRP A 28 -33.47 1.05 -1.47
C TRP A 28 -32.83 -0.24 -2.03
N VAL A 29 -32.48 -1.23 -1.20
CA VAL A 29 -32.02 -2.55 -1.67
C VAL A 29 -33.14 -3.43 -2.23
N LEU A 30 -34.41 -3.10 -1.97
CA LEU A 30 -35.57 -3.93 -2.29
C LEU A 30 -36.04 -3.81 -3.76
N GLN A 31 -35.47 -2.90 -4.56
CA GLN A 31 -35.69 -2.74 -6.01
C GLN A 31 -37.16 -2.80 -6.47
N ARG A 32 -38.09 -2.11 -5.78
CA ARG A 32 -39.51 -2.12 -6.15
C ARG A 32 -39.78 -1.25 -7.39
N HIS A 33 -40.71 -1.73 -8.22
CA HIS A 33 -41.23 -1.13 -9.46
C HIS A 33 -41.06 0.39 -9.56
N ASN A 34 -40.20 0.83 -10.50
CA ASN A 34 -39.88 2.22 -10.86
C ASN A 34 -39.12 3.06 -9.81
N ASN A 35 -37.79 3.05 -9.90
CA ASN A 35 -36.98 4.27 -10.01
C ASN A 35 -35.52 3.87 -10.24
N HIS A 36 -35.01 4.09 -11.46
CA HIS A 36 -33.60 3.98 -11.89
C HIS A 36 -32.77 2.86 -11.22
N ASP A 37 -32.45 1.80 -11.97
CA ASP A 37 -31.56 0.69 -11.56
C ASP A 37 -30.51 1.20 -10.55
N LEU A 38 -30.46 0.62 -9.33
CA LEU A 38 -29.50 0.99 -8.29
C LEU A 38 -28.07 1.10 -8.87
N ARG A 39 -27.78 0.27 -9.88
CA ARG A 39 -26.54 0.34 -10.67
C ARG A 39 -26.38 1.68 -11.39
N GLN A 40 -27.39 2.15 -12.11
CA GLN A 40 -27.39 3.44 -12.78
C GLN A 40 -27.20 4.59 -11.77
N GLN A 41 -27.88 4.54 -10.62
CA GLN A 41 -27.71 5.56 -9.58
C GLN A 41 -26.29 5.60 -9.03
N LEU A 42 -25.67 4.44 -8.80
CA LEU A 42 -24.31 4.34 -8.26
C LEU A 42 -23.22 4.54 -9.33
N GLN A 43 -23.54 4.36 -10.61
CA GLN A 43 -22.59 4.53 -11.71
C GLN A 43 -22.22 6.00 -11.87
N GLU A 44 -23.23 6.89 -11.90
CA GLU A 44 -23.05 8.34 -12.02
C GLU A 44 -22.83 9.05 -10.67
N ALA A 45 -22.98 8.32 -9.55
CA ALA A 45 -22.78 8.89 -8.23
C ALA A 45 -21.31 9.27 -7.96
N PRO A 46 -21.08 10.42 -7.27
CA PRO A 46 -19.76 10.75 -6.75
C PRO A 46 -19.32 9.73 -5.69
N VAL A 47 -18.01 9.61 -5.48
CA VAL A 47 -17.41 8.67 -4.51
C VAL A 47 -18.03 8.81 -3.11
N SER A 48 -18.21 10.03 -2.62
CA SER A 48 -18.80 10.30 -1.30
C SER A 48 -20.22 9.77 -1.15
N ARG A 49 -21.02 9.82 -2.21
CA ARG A 49 -22.38 9.27 -2.19
C ARG A 49 -22.34 7.75 -2.11
N LEU A 50 -21.47 7.08 -2.86
CA LEU A 50 -21.31 5.63 -2.74
C LEU A 50 -20.85 5.23 -1.32
N GLU A 51 -19.95 6.00 -0.70
CA GLU A 51 -19.51 5.76 0.68
C GLU A 51 -20.67 5.85 1.68
N GLU A 52 -21.55 6.84 1.56
CA GLU A 52 -22.77 6.97 2.39
C GLU A 52 -23.69 5.74 2.25
N PHE A 53 -23.91 5.27 1.02
CA PHE A 53 -24.68 4.04 0.77
C PHE A 53 -24.03 2.82 1.42
N VAL A 54 -22.69 2.69 1.32
CA VAL A 54 -21.95 1.60 1.97
C VAL A 54 -22.10 1.68 3.49
N GLU A 55 -22.01 2.85 4.11
CA GLU A 55 -22.17 3.00 5.56
C GLU A 55 -23.57 2.61 6.04
N ARG A 56 -24.62 3.08 5.36
CA ARG A 56 -26.01 2.71 5.66
C ARG A 56 -26.22 1.21 5.49
N TRP A 57 -25.73 0.64 4.39
CA TRP A 57 -25.79 -0.79 4.11
C TRP A 57 -25.06 -1.65 5.14
N ILE A 58 -23.84 -1.23 5.58
CA ILE A 58 -23.07 -1.94 6.62
C ILE A 58 -23.87 -1.96 7.93
N ARG A 59 -24.43 -0.82 8.36
CA ARG A 59 -25.22 -0.75 9.60
C ARG A 59 -26.42 -1.70 9.56
N ALA A 60 -27.18 -1.66 8.47
CA ALA A 60 -28.33 -2.52 8.28
C ALA A 60 -27.95 -4.01 8.24
N LEU A 61 -26.87 -4.38 7.54
CA LEU A 61 -26.39 -5.77 7.52
C LEU A 61 -25.94 -6.25 8.90
N ILE A 62 -25.26 -5.42 9.69
CA ILE A 62 -24.88 -5.76 11.07
C ILE A 62 -26.11 -6.06 11.93
N VAL A 63 -27.15 -5.22 11.85
CA VAL A 63 -28.40 -5.43 12.61
C VAL A 63 -29.11 -6.71 12.17
N ILE A 64 -29.18 -6.99 10.86
CA ILE A 64 -29.73 -8.23 10.33
C ILE A 64 -28.99 -9.45 10.88
N LEU A 65 -27.66 -9.45 10.83
CA LEU A 65 -26.84 -10.58 11.29
C LEU A 65 -26.97 -10.78 12.80
N ALA A 66 -27.01 -9.70 13.59
CA ALA A 66 -27.25 -9.76 15.03
C ALA A 66 -28.62 -10.36 15.35
N SER A 67 -29.67 -9.93 14.63
CA SER A 67 -31.04 -10.44 14.79
C SER A 67 -31.13 -11.93 14.46
N ILE A 68 -30.50 -12.38 13.37
CA ILE A 68 -30.43 -13.81 13.02
C ILE A 68 -29.72 -14.58 14.12
N LYS A 69 -28.59 -14.07 14.63
CA LYS A 69 -27.83 -14.71 15.71
C LYS A 69 -28.65 -14.87 17.00
N GLU A 70 -29.41 -13.85 17.38
CA GLU A 70 -30.33 -13.92 18.53
C GLU A 70 -31.44 -14.95 18.31
N LEU A 71 -32.06 -14.98 17.12
CA LEU A 71 -33.10 -15.95 16.79
C LEU A 71 -32.59 -17.40 16.77
N VAL A 72 -31.36 -17.61 16.30
CA VAL A 72 -30.69 -18.93 16.34
C VAL A 72 -30.44 -19.39 17.77
N ALA A 73 -30.15 -18.45 18.69
CA ALA A 73 -29.94 -18.76 20.09
C ALA A 73 -31.26 -19.00 20.85
N ALA A 74 -32.34 -18.29 20.49
CA ALA A 74 -33.58 -18.26 21.24
C ALA A 74 -34.63 -19.29 20.79
N THR A 75 -34.65 -19.70 19.52
CA THR A 75 -35.81 -20.42 18.94
C THR A 75 -35.52 -21.91 18.65
N HIS A 76 -36.57 -22.73 18.72
CA HIS A 76 -36.53 -24.12 18.25
C HIS A 76 -36.98 -24.28 16.78
N GLU A 77 -37.64 -23.26 16.21
CA GLU A 77 -38.17 -23.25 14.83
C GLU A 77 -37.13 -22.82 13.79
N MET A 78 -36.06 -23.60 13.66
CA MET A 78 -34.97 -23.32 12.71
C MET A 78 -35.43 -23.04 11.26
N PRO A 79 -36.46 -23.70 10.69
CA PRO A 79 -36.91 -23.40 9.34
C PRO A 79 -37.43 -21.95 9.17
N ALA A 80 -38.09 -21.39 10.18
CA ALA A 80 -38.58 -20.01 10.14
C ALA A 80 -37.41 -19.01 10.20
N VAL A 81 -36.43 -19.26 11.07
CA VAL A 81 -35.18 -18.48 11.16
C VAL A 81 -34.43 -18.48 9.82
N VAL A 82 -34.36 -19.64 9.16
CA VAL A 82 -33.70 -19.77 7.84
C VAL A 82 -34.45 -18.98 6.76
N ARG A 83 -35.78 -19.02 6.76
CA ARG A 83 -36.59 -18.21 5.82
C ARG A 83 -36.35 -16.73 6.04
N PHE A 84 -36.40 -16.28 7.29
CA PHE A 84 -36.11 -14.90 7.67
C PHE A 84 -34.70 -14.46 7.27
N ALA A 85 -33.68 -15.27 7.55
CA ALA A 85 -32.29 -14.99 7.19
C ALA A 85 -32.13 -14.88 5.67
N LYS A 86 -32.73 -15.80 4.90
CA LYS A 86 -32.69 -15.74 3.43
C LYS A 86 -33.41 -14.50 2.90
N ALA A 87 -34.59 -14.17 3.42
CA ALA A 87 -35.38 -13.04 2.98
C ALA A 87 -34.72 -11.69 3.32
N SER A 88 -34.01 -11.58 4.44
CA SER A 88 -33.30 -10.36 4.85
C SER A 88 -31.92 -10.21 4.19
N ILE A 89 -31.17 -11.31 3.96
CA ILE A 89 -29.84 -11.22 3.32
C ILE A 89 -29.93 -11.05 1.80
N SER A 90 -30.91 -11.67 1.14
CA SER A 90 -30.96 -11.66 -0.33
C SER A 90 -31.02 -10.26 -0.94
N PRO A 91 -31.85 -9.33 -0.45
CA PRO A 91 -31.85 -7.95 -0.94
C PRO A 91 -30.52 -7.24 -0.71
N MET A 92 -29.84 -7.50 0.42
CA MET A 92 -28.54 -6.89 0.71
C MET A 92 -27.45 -7.27 -0.29
N LEU A 93 -27.55 -8.44 -0.93
CA LEU A 93 -26.61 -8.88 -1.97
C LEU A 93 -26.76 -8.09 -3.28
N VAL A 94 -27.94 -7.52 -3.54
CA VAL A 94 -28.18 -6.69 -4.72
C VAL A 94 -27.28 -5.47 -4.72
N PHE A 95 -27.07 -4.85 -3.55
CA PHE A 95 -26.13 -3.74 -3.42
C PHE A 95 -24.69 -4.18 -3.68
N VAL A 96 -24.28 -5.35 -3.18
CA VAL A 96 -22.94 -5.89 -3.44
C VAL A 96 -22.71 -6.07 -4.94
N ASP A 97 -23.72 -6.56 -5.65
CA ASP A 97 -23.68 -6.73 -7.11
C ASP A 97 -23.54 -5.39 -7.83
N ALA A 98 -24.24 -4.36 -7.34
CA ALA A 98 -24.13 -3.01 -7.87
C ALA A 98 -22.73 -2.41 -7.62
N VAL A 99 -22.17 -2.57 -6.41
CA VAL A 99 -20.80 -2.14 -6.08
C VAL A 99 -19.77 -2.81 -6.99
N VAL A 100 -19.89 -4.13 -7.21
CA VAL A 100 -18.99 -4.85 -8.14
C VAL A 100 -19.11 -4.31 -9.57
N HIS A 101 -20.31 -3.98 -10.01
CA HIS A 101 -20.57 -3.50 -11.36
C HIS A 101 -19.99 -2.10 -11.61
N VAL A 102 -20.15 -1.18 -10.66
CA VAL A 102 -19.71 0.23 -10.79
C VAL A 102 -18.29 0.46 -10.30
N PHE A 103 -17.54 -0.60 -9.99
CA PHE A 103 -16.26 -0.52 -9.33
C PHE A 103 -15.18 0.12 -10.23
N GLU A 104 -14.78 1.32 -9.83
CA GLU A 104 -13.63 2.06 -10.36
C GLU A 104 -12.58 2.29 -9.27
N LEU A 105 -11.33 2.61 -9.66
CA LEU A 105 -10.22 2.71 -8.70
C LEU A 105 -10.45 3.80 -7.64
N GLU A 106 -11.08 4.91 -8.02
CA GLU A 106 -11.53 5.97 -7.12
C GLU A 106 -12.54 5.49 -6.06
N LYS A 107 -13.29 4.42 -6.35
CA LYS A 107 -14.29 3.79 -5.46
C LYS A 107 -13.71 2.62 -4.66
N LEU A 108 -12.37 2.45 -4.64
CA LEU A 108 -11.69 1.34 -3.96
C LEU A 108 -11.99 1.27 -2.46
N GLN A 109 -12.10 2.41 -1.77
CA GLN A 109 -12.41 2.42 -0.34
C GLN A 109 -13.79 1.82 -0.06
N ALA A 110 -14.81 2.24 -0.82
CA ALA A 110 -16.17 1.69 -0.75
C ALA A 110 -16.19 0.17 -1.06
N ALA A 111 -15.48 -0.26 -2.10
CA ALA A 111 -15.37 -1.67 -2.45
C ALA A 111 -14.68 -2.49 -1.34
N LEU A 112 -13.64 -1.96 -0.70
CA LEU A 112 -12.94 -2.60 0.42
C LEU A 112 -13.83 -2.70 1.66
N HIS A 113 -14.54 -1.64 2.03
CA HIS A 113 -15.48 -1.66 3.16
C HIS A 113 -16.59 -2.69 2.94
N THR A 114 -17.15 -2.73 1.74
CA THR A 114 -18.14 -3.75 1.34
C THR A 114 -17.54 -5.15 1.42
N TYR A 115 -16.34 -5.36 0.87
CA TYR A 115 -15.63 -6.65 0.92
C TYR A 115 -15.37 -7.14 2.34
N VAL A 116 -14.90 -6.27 3.23
CA VAL A 116 -14.66 -6.60 4.65
C VAL A 116 -15.95 -7.02 5.32
N CYS A 117 -17.02 -6.23 5.15
CA CYS A 117 -18.31 -6.50 5.78
C CYS A 117 -18.93 -7.82 5.29
N VAL A 118 -18.99 -8.07 3.98
CA VAL A 118 -19.49 -9.34 3.42
C VAL A 118 -18.63 -10.52 3.88
N SER A 119 -17.31 -10.35 4.01
CA SER A 119 -16.44 -11.41 4.49
C SER A 119 -16.70 -11.77 5.95
N ASN A 120 -16.91 -10.77 6.81
CA ASN A 120 -17.31 -10.99 8.20
C ASN A 120 -18.68 -11.68 8.27
N ALA A 121 -19.66 -11.20 7.50
CA ALA A 121 -20.99 -11.80 7.43
C ALA A 121 -20.94 -13.27 7.01
N SER A 122 -20.16 -13.58 5.97
CA SER A 122 -19.95 -14.95 5.49
C SER A 122 -19.31 -15.84 6.57
N TYR A 123 -18.29 -15.34 7.26
CA TYR A 123 -17.64 -16.05 8.36
C TYR A 123 -18.57 -16.28 9.56
N ASP A 124 -19.34 -15.27 9.95
CA ASP A 124 -20.32 -15.36 11.03
C ASP A 124 -21.37 -16.42 10.70
N MET A 125 -21.91 -16.44 9.48
CA MET A 125 -22.84 -17.50 9.04
C MET A 125 -22.17 -18.87 9.11
N CYS A 126 -20.95 -19.04 8.60
CA CYS A 126 -20.25 -20.31 8.66
C CYS A 126 -19.98 -20.80 10.09
N THR A 127 -19.83 -19.89 11.05
CA THR A 127 -19.52 -20.21 12.46
C THR A 127 -20.75 -20.29 13.36
N MET A 128 -21.96 -20.04 12.85
CA MET A 128 -23.21 -20.14 13.62
C MET A 128 -23.46 -21.52 14.23
N HIS A 129 -22.89 -22.59 13.65
CA HIS A 129 -22.97 -23.94 14.22
C HIS A 129 -22.36 -24.05 15.63
N LEU A 130 -21.47 -23.11 16.01
CA LEU A 130 -20.89 -23.02 17.35
C LEU A 130 -21.90 -22.53 18.39
N ILE A 131 -22.95 -21.82 17.95
CA ILE A 131 -24.03 -21.30 18.80
C ILE A 131 -25.16 -22.32 18.86
N SER A 132 -25.45 -22.98 17.74
CA SER A 132 -26.46 -24.02 17.64
C SER A 132 -25.98 -25.15 16.75
N SER A 133 -25.81 -26.35 17.32
CA SER A 133 -25.43 -27.55 16.55
C SER A 133 -26.55 -28.08 15.64
N LYS A 134 -27.73 -27.44 15.66
CA LYS A 134 -28.90 -27.85 14.87
C LYS A 134 -28.71 -27.49 13.41
N ALA A 135 -28.70 -28.53 12.57
CA ALA A 135 -28.69 -28.45 11.11
C ALA A 135 -27.64 -27.49 10.50
N PRO A 136 -26.34 -27.83 10.61
CA PRO A 136 -25.23 -27.04 10.07
C PRO A 136 -25.35 -26.70 8.57
N SER A 137 -26.04 -27.55 7.80
CA SER A 137 -26.31 -27.34 6.38
C SER A 137 -27.09 -26.05 6.10
N PHE A 138 -27.99 -25.63 6.99
CA PHE A 138 -28.77 -24.40 6.78
C PHE A 138 -27.91 -23.14 6.86
N PHE A 139 -26.97 -23.10 7.80
CA PHE A 139 -26.05 -21.96 7.93
C PHE A 139 -25.09 -21.88 6.75
N SER A 140 -24.66 -23.04 6.22
CA SER A 140 -23.91 -23.10 4.97
C SER A 140 -24.72 -22.57 3.79
N ASP A 141 -26.01 -22.90 3.70
CA ASP A 141 -26.89 -22.42 2.62
C ASP A 141 -27.08 -20.90 2.64
N ILE A 142 -27.13 -20.29 3.84
CA ILE A 142 -27.24 -18.83 4.01
C ILE A 142 -25.88 -18.15 3.77
N GLY A 143 -24.79 -18.76 4.22
CA GLY A 143 -23.43 -18.25 4.04
C GLY A 143 -22.93 -18.31 2.59
N ALA A 144 -23.39 -19.29 1.79
CA ALA A 144 -22.90 -19.49 0.43
C ALA A 144 -23.15 -18.31 -0.53
N PRO A 145 -24.34 -17.67 -0.55
CA PRO A 145 -24.54 -16.42 -1.29
C PRO A 145 -23.58 -15.28 -0.89
N LEU A 146 -23.34 -15.10 0.42
CA LEU A 146 -22.39 -14.11 0.94
C LEU A 146 -20.96 -14.44 0.49
N ASP A 147 -20.56 -15.70 0.53
CA ASP A 147 -19.25 -16.13 0.05
C ASP A 147 -19.08 -15.88 -1.46
N ARG A 148 -20.10 -16.18 -2.27
CA ARG A 148 -20.07 -15.87 -3.71
C ARG A 148 -19.95 -14.37 -3.96
N ALA A 149 -20.65 -13.53 -3.19
CA ALA A 149 -20.55 -12.07 -3.29
C ALA A 149 -19.16 -11.57 -2.87
N ARG A 150 -18.62 -12.11 -1.78
CA ARG A 150 -17.24 -11.88 -1.31
C ARG A 150 -16.21 -12.18 -2.40
N GLN A 151 -16.34 -13.33 -3.06
CA GLN A 151 -15.40 -13.75 -4.10
C GLN A 151 -15.48 -12.87 -5.35
N ARG A 152 -16.67 -12.39 -5.72
CA ARG A 152 -16.83 -11.46 -6.84
C ARG A 152 -16.20 -10.10 -6.55
N LEU A 153 -16.39 -9.55 -5.34
CA LEU A 153 -15.68 -8.34 -4.89
C LEU A 153 -14.16 -8.55 -4.90
N ARG A 154 -13.67 -9.67 -4.34
CA ARG A 154 -12.24 -10.00 -4.34
C ARG A 154 -11.68 -10.04 -5.76
N TRP A 155 -12.38 -10.72 -6.66
CA TRP A 155 -12.00 -10.82 -8.06
C TRP A 155 -11.97 -9.45 -8.73
N ALA A 156 -13.00 -8.61 -8.53
CA ALA A 156 -13.09 -7.29 -9.13
C ALA A 156 -11.94 -6.38 -8.66
N ILE A 157 -11.67 -6.36 -7.34
CA ILE A 157 -10.55 -5.62 -6.74
C ILE A 157 -9.21 -6.11 -7.32
N SER A 158 -8.99 -7.44 -7.33
CA SER A 158 -7.74 -8.02 -7.82
C SER A 158 -7.54 -7.78 -9.32
N LYS A 159 -8.61 -7.88 -10.11
CA LYS A 159 -8.57 -7.59 -11.55
C LYS A 159 -8.24 -6.13 -11.79
N LYS A 160 -8.87 -5.18 -11.08
CA LYS A 160 -8.58 -3.75 -11.25
C LYS A 160 -7.13 -3.41 -10.88
N MET A 161 -6.60 -4.06 -9.84
CA MET A 161 -5.18 -3.95 -9.50
C MET A 161 -4.31 -4.48 -10.63
N TRP A 162 -4.62 -5.66 -11.17
CA TRP A 162 -3.88 -6.24 -12.31
C TRP A 162 -3.94 -5.36 -13.57
N ASP A 163 -5.11 -4.81 -13.90
CA ASP A 163 -5.29 -3.91 -15.04
C ASP A 163 -4.42 -2.65 -14.86
N LEU A 164 -4.40 -2.08 -13.65
CA LEU A 164 -3.49 -0.99 -13.31
C LEU A 164 -2.03 -1.42 -13.49
N GLU A 165 -1.61 -2.58 -12.95
CA GLU A 165 -0.26 -3.12 -13.11
C GLU A 165 0.14 -3.25 -14.60
N LEU A 166 -0.78 -3.73 -15.45
CA LEU A 166 -0.56 -3.86 -16.89
C LEU A 166 -0.36 -2.48 -17.55
N GLU A 167 -1.17 -1.49 -17.18
CA GLU A 167 -0.99 -0.10 -17.64
C GLU A 167 0.38 0.46 -17.23
N LEU A 168 0.91 0.07 -16.06
CA LEU A 168 2.22 0.54 -15.58
C LEU A 168 3.39 -0.08 -16.34
N ASP A 169 3.26 -1.33 -16.76
CA ASP A 169 4.30 -2.01 -17.54
C ASP A 169 4.48 -1.35 -18.90
N HIS A 170 3.36 -0.99 -19.56
CA HIS A 170 3.31 -0.36 -20.89
C HIS A 170 3.49 1.16 -20.90
N ASP A 171 3.68 1.78 -19.75
CA ASP A 171 3.95 3.22 -19.68
C ASP A 171 5.37 3.52 -20.23
N ASP A 172 5.40 4.19 -21.38
CA ASP A 172 6.61 4.65 -22.07
C ASP A 172 7.10 6.03 -21.58
N SER A 173 6.38 6.69 -20.68
CA SER A 173 6.78 8.00 -20.15
C SER A 173 7.94 7.92 -19.16
N TRP A 174 8.24 6.73 -18.63
CA TRP A 174 9.25 6.52 -17.60
C TRP A 174 10.61 7.10 -17.96
N PRO A 175 11.23 6.85 -19.13
CA PRO A 175 12.54 7.42 -19.45
C PRO A 175 12.53 8.93 -19.43
N ILE A 176 11.48 9.59 -19.93
CA ILE A 176 11.38 11.05 -19.99
C ILE A 176 11.19 11.64 -18.58
N GLU A 177 10.23 11.10 -17.82
CA GLU A 177 9.95 11.55 -16.44
C GLU A 177 11.14 11.29 -15.50
N ILE A 178 11.86 10.17 -15.71
CA ILE A 178 13.09 9.84 -15.02
C ILE A 178 14.23 10.81 -15.38
N LEU A 179 14.44 11.09 -16.67
CA LEU A 179 15.57 11.88 -17.18
C LEU A 179 15.42 13.37 -16.89
N GLN A 180 14.19 13.88 -16.76
CA GLN A 180 13.93 15.25 -16.33
C GLN A 180 14.32 15.52 -14.86
N GLY A 181 14.88 14.52 -14.17
CA GLY A 181 15.67 14.76 -12.96
C GLY A 181 14.86 15.20 -11.75
N GLU A 182 13.54 15.07 -11.80
CA GLU A 182 12.75 15.19 -10.59
C GLU A 182 12.71 13.82 -9.95
N SER A 183 13.52 13.58 -8.93
CA SER A 183 13.39 12.38 -8.08
C SER A 183 12.10 12.41 -7.23
N LYS A 184 10.97 12.81 -7.84
CA LYS A 184 9.62 12.63 -7.35
C LYS A 184 9.29 11.15 -7.48
N ILE A 185 8.60 10.61 -6.48
CA ILE A 185 7.97 9.29 -6.58
C ILE A 185 7.03 9.34 -7.80
N HIS A 186 7.23 8.42 -8.74
CA HIS A 186 6.46 8.35 -9.98
C HIS A 186 4.96 8.32 -9.67
N LYS A 187 4.14 9.06 -10.42
CA LYS A 187 2.70 9.21 -10.17
C LYS A 187 1.99 7.85 -10.05
N ASN A 188 2.39 6.90 -10.88
CA ASN A 188 1.84 5.55 -10.88
C ASN A 188 2.29 4.68 -9.70
N ILE A 189 3.55 4.81 -9.27
CA ILE A 189 4.05 4.17 -8.04
C ILE A 189 3.24 4.71 -6.85
N ARG A 190 2.98 6.02 -6.84
CA ARG A 190 2.17 6.67 -5.82
C ARG A 190 0.73 6.16 -5.83
N LEU A 191 0.08 6.08 -6.99
CA LEU A 191 -1.29 5.57 -7.11
C LEU A 191 -1.42 4.14 -6.58
N LEU A 192 -0.52 3.22 -6.99
CA LEU A 192 -0.56 1.84 -6.50
C LEU A 192 -0.24 1.77 -4.99
N ALA A 193 0.66 2.62 -4.50
CA ALA A 193 0.96 2.71 -3.08
C ALA A 193 -0.22 3.26 -2.27
N GLU A 194 -0.96 4.25 -2.77
CA GLU A 194 -2.19 4.76 -2.16
C GLU A 194 -3.26 3.66 -2.05
N CYS A 195 -3.40 2.84 -3.10
CA CYS A 195 -4.27 1.66 -3.07
C CYS A 195 -3.85 0.68 -1.97
N ILE A 196 -2.55 0.39 -1.86
CA ILE A 196 -1.99 -0.46 -0.81
C ILE A 196 -2.30 0.12 0.59
N VAL A 197 -2.17 1.44 0.79
CA VAL A 197 -2.54 2.12 2.04
C VAL A 197 -4.02 1.90 2.38
N LEU A 198 -4.93 2.08 1.41
CA LEU A 198 -6.36 1.87 1.63
C LEU A 198 -6.66 0.42 2.03
N MET A 199 -6.07 -0.56 1.34
CA MET A 199 -6.21 -1.99 1.70
C MET A 199 -5.69 -2.29 3.10
N ARG A 200 -4.60 -1.64 3.52
CA ARG A 200 -4.03 -1.79 4.87
C ARG A 200 -4.88 -1.15 5.94
N LYS A 201 -5.46 0.02 5.68
CA LYS A 201 -6.43 0.64 6.60
C LYS A 201 -7.60 -0.33 6.85
N ALA A 202 -8.14 -0.92 5.79
CA ALA A 202 -9.16 -1.96 5.89
C ALA A 202 -8.69 -3.21 6.66
N HIS A 203 -7.42 -3.62 6.50
CA HIS A 203 -6.83 -4.69 7.30
C HIS A 203 -6.79 -4.35 8.80
N THR A 204 -6.29 -3.15 9.15
CA THR A 204 -6.15 -2.73 10.56
C THR A 204 -7.46 -2.47 11.26
N SER A 205 -8.48 -1.95 10.56
CA SER A 205 -9.82 -1.77 11.14
C SER A 205 -10.46 -3.11 11.49
N THR A 206 -10.23 -4.13 10.67
CA THR A 206 -10.75 -5.47 10.91
C THR A 206 -10.03 -6.19 12.05
N GLN A 207 -8.72 -5.94 12.23
CA GLN A 207 -7.93 -6.62 13.25
C GLN A 207 -8.32 -6.23 14.69
N LYS A 208 -8.88 -5.03 14.88
CA LYS A 208 -9.30 -4.51 16.19
C LYS A 208 -10.59 -5.15 16.73
N ASN A 209 -11.34 -5.89 15.91
CA ASN A 209 -12.68 -6.40 16.25
C ASN A 209 -12.74 -7.95 16.26
N SER A 210 -12.82 -8.55 17.45
CA SER A 210 -13.27 -9.94 17.77
C SER A 210 -12.54 -11.15 17.13
N ALA A 211 -12.94 -12.37 17.50
CA ALA A 211 -12.30 -13.65 17.18
C ALA A 211 -12.20 -14.01 15.67
N GLY A 212 -13.02 -13.41 14.79
CA GLY A 212 -12.91 -13.52 13.32
C GLY A 212 -11.75 -12.73 12.70
N SER A 213 -11.09 -11.87 13.49
CA SER A 213 -9.98 -10.98 13.11
C SER A 213 -8.83 -11.68 12.39
N HIS A 214 -8.45 -12.90 12.80
CA HIS A 214 -7.33 -13.63 12.19
C HIS A 214 -7.62 -14.12 10.77
N HIS A 215 -8.84 -14.62 10.50
CA HIS A 215 -9.23 -15.08 9.16
C HIS A 215 -9.26 -13.90 8.19
N MET A 216 -9.82 -12.78 8.64
CA MET A 216 -9.90 -11.57 7.84
C MET A 216 -8.55 -10.90 7.59
N GLY A 217 -7.67 -10.88 8.59
CA GLY A 217 -6.30 -10.43 8.41
C GLY A 217 -5.59 -11.20 7.29
N LYS A 218 -5.78 -12.52 7.23
CA LYS A 218 -5.21 -13.34 6.14
C LYS A 218 -5.79 -12.98 4.76
N LEU A 219 -7.11 -12.77 4.67
CA LEU A 219 -7.77 -12.44 3.40
C LEU A 219 -7.32 -11.10 2.83
N ILE A 220 -7.27 -10.06 3.65
CA ILE A 220 -6.84 -8.73 3.22
C ILE A 220 -5.32 -8.70 3.03
N GLY A 221 -4.56 -9.45 3.84
CA GLY A 221 -3.13 -9.63 3.68
C GLY A 221 -2.76 -10.18 2.29
N ASN A 222 -3.54 -11.13 1.76
CA ASN A 222 -3.35 -11.65 0.41
C ASN A 222 -3.59 -10.59 -0.68
N LEU A 223 -4.59 -9.70 -0.49
CA LEU A 223 -4.84 -8.59 -1.41
C LEU A 223 -3.71 -7.55 -1.41
N ILE A 224 -3.02 -7.38 -0.28
CA ILE A 224 -1.88 -6.44 -0.13
C ILE A 224 -0.59 -7.03 -0.68
N HIS A 225 -0.35 -8.33 -0.49
CA HIS A 225 0.93 -8.97 -0.82
C HIS A 225 1.27 -8.87 -2.31
N ASN A 226 0.30 -9.13 -3.18
CA ASN A 226 0.47 -9.12 -4.63
C ASN A 226 0.90 -7.74 -5.17
N PRO A 227 0.14 -6.64 -4.97
CA PRO A 227 0.52 -5.33 -5.48
C PRO A 227 1.79 -4.79 -4.83
N THR A 228 2.06 -5.11 -3.56
CA THR A 228 3.33 -4.75 -2.91
C THR A 228 4.51 -5.44 -3.59
N GLY A 229 4.39 -6.74 -3.88
CA GLY A 229 5.42 -7.50 -4.56
C GLY A 229 5.62 -7.05 -6.01
N TYR A 230 4.54 -6.73 -6.72
CA TYR A 230 4.59 -6.16 -8.06
C TYR A 230 5.35 -4.83 -8.06
N LEU A 231 4.99 -3.90 -7.17
CA LEU A 231 5.59 -2.58 -7.13
C LEU A 231 7.13 -2.65 -6.91
N LYS A 232 7.58 -3.57 -6.05
CA LYS A 232 9.02 -3.84 -5.87
C LYS A 232 9.69 -4.33 -7.15
N ARG A 233 9.07 -5.27 -7.87
CA ARG A 233 9.59 -5.79 -9.15
C ARG A 233 9.61 -4.71 -10.23
N LEU A 234 8.56 -3.89 -10.31
CA LEU A 234 8.45 -2.79 -11.27
C LEU A 234 9.59 -1.78 -11.09
N ILE A 235 9.85 -1.34 -9.85
CA ILE A 235 10.94 -0.41 -9.55
C ILE A 235 12.30 -1.01 -9.93
N LEU A 236 12.54 -2.29 -9.63
CA LEU A 236 13.77 -2.96 -10.04
C LEU A 236 13.90 -3.03 -11.56
N ALA A 237 12.82 -3.34 -12.29
CA ALA A 237 12.82 -3.40 -13.74
C ALA A 237 13.09 -2.01 -14.35
N LYS A 238 12.33 -0.98 -13.95
CA LYS A 238 12.46 0.39 -14.47
C LYS A 238 13.79 1.03 -14.05
N SER A 239 14.41 0.61 -12.94
CA SER A 239 15.76 1.06 -12.55
C SER A 239 16.84 0.72 -13.59
N LYS A 240 16.61 -0.29 -14.45
CA LYS A 240 17.57 -0.67 -15.51
C LYS A 240 17.65 0.35 -16.65
N LEU A 241 16.69 1.28 -16.74
CA LEU A 241 16.69 2.37 -17.71
C LEU A 241 17.79 3.41 -17.41
N PHE A 242 18.29 3.44 -16.18
CA PHE A 242 19.35 4.36 -15.78
C PHE A 242 20.73 3.80 -16.13
N THR A 243 21.42 4.48 -17.04
CA THR A 243 22.81 4.17 -17.41
C THR A 243 23.79 4.54 -16.30
N ASN A 244 23.58 5.68 -15.63
CA ASN A 244 24.41 6.11 -14.50
C ASN A 244 24.03 5.30 -13.23
N PRO A 245 24.95 4.48 -12.68
CA PRO A 245 24.67 3.66 -11.50
C PRO A 245 24.30 4.47 -10.25
N SER A 246 24.86 5.67 -10.09
CA SER A 246 24.56 6.55 -8.96
C SER A 246 23.10 7.01 -8.98
N VAL A 247 22.62 7.44 -10.16
CA VAL A 247 21.21 7.86 -10.34
C VAL A 247 20.29 6.65 -10.14
N ARG A 248 20.67 5.49 -10.69
CA ARG A 248 19.93 4.23 -10.50
C ARG A 248 19.72 3.88 -9.04
N TYR A 249 20.80 3.90 -8.24
CA TYR A 249 20.71 3.55 -6.82
C TYR A 249 19.99 4.62 -5.99
N MET A 250 20.08 5.90 -6.38
CA MET A 250 19.25 6.96 -5.78
C MET A 250 17.76 6.71 -6.03
N PHE A 251 17.39 6.38 -7.26
CA PHE A 251 16.02 6.03 -7.63
C PHE A 251 15.52 4.82 -6.82
N LEU A 252 16.32 3.75 -6.74
CA LEU A 252 15.99 2.57 -5.96
C LEU A 252 15.82 2.90 -4.47
N LEU A 253 16.73 3.70 -3.90
CA LEU A 253 16.65 4.11 -2.50
C LEU A 253 15.37 4.89 -2.21
N ASN A 254 15.07 5.92 -2.99
CA ASN A 254 13.88 6.77 -2.80
C ASN A 254 12.59 5.95 -2.88
N ASN A 255 12.45 5.12 -3.92
CA ASN A 255 11.22 4.38 -4.14
C ASN A 255 11.05 3.18 -3.19
N SER A 256 12.12 2.42 -2.91
CA SER A 256 12.05 1.34 -1.92
C SER A 256 11.76 1.88 -0.52
N HIS A 257 12.27 3.06 -0.18
CA HIS A 257 11.96 3.71 1.08
C HIS A 257 10.50 4.16 1.17
N PHE A 258 9.98 4.80 0.11
CA PHE A 258 8.57 5.17 0.02
C PHE A 258 7.64 3.96 0.22
N ILE A 259 7.94 2.85 -0.45
CA ILE A 259 7.17 1.60 -0.30
C ILE A 259 7.25 1.07 1.11
N ALA A 260 8.44 1.09 1.73
CA ALA A 260 8.61 0.65 3.10
C ALA A 260 7.76 1.47 4.08
N GLN A 261 7.68 2.79 3.90
CA GLN A 261 6.85 3.66 4.74
C GLN A 261 5.35 3.38 4.57
N VAL A 262 4.90 3.21 3.34
CA VAL A 262 3.54 2.77 3.03
C VAL A 262 3.27 1.37 3.60
N SER A 263 4.32 0.54 3.65
CA SER A 263 4.25 -0.84 4.09
C SER A 263 4.34 -1.06 5.60
N GLU A 264 4.77 -0.07 6.35
CA GLU A 264 4.77 -0.07 7.82
C GLU A 264 4.66 1.39 8.23
N PRO A 265 3.43 1.92 8.43
CA PRO A 265 3.30 3.25 9.00
C PRO A 265 3.81 3.16 10.43
N SER A 266 5.11 3.47 10.61
CA SER A 266 5.76 3.45 11.91
C SER A 266 4.95 4.30 12.87
N GLY A 267 4.35 3.70 13.90
CA GLY A 267 4.01 4.42 15.11
C GLY A 267 5.29 5.06 15.64
N ASP A 268 5.19 6.28 16.18
CA ASP A 268 6.30 7.09 16.69
C ASP A 268 7.47 6.28 17.26
N HIS A 269 8.46 6.00 16.41
CA HIS A 269 9.75 5.51 16.84
C HIS A 269 10.72 6.61 16.49
N GLN A 270 11.32 7.17 17.53
CA GLN A 270 12.23 8.30 17.43
C GLN A 270 13.52 7.86 16.71
N GLY A 271 13.50 7.92 15.38
CA GLY A 271 14.62 7.56 14.50
C GLY A 271 14.20 6.79 13.24
N LEU A 272 14.80 7.15 12.09
CA LEU A 272 14.58 6.42 10.83
C LEU A 272 15.33 5.09 10.85
N LYS A 273 14.60 3.97 10.85
CA LYS A 273 15.18 2.64 10.63
C LYS A 273 15.03 2.25 9.16
N LEU A 274 16.14 2.24 8.42
CA LEU A 274 16.13 1.75 7.04
C LEU A 274 15.91 0.23 7.02
N THR A 275 15.10 -0.23 6.07
CA THR A 275 15.01 -1.66 5.79
C THR A 275 16.35 -2.17 5.24
N PRO A 276 16.67 -3.48 5.37
CA PRO A 276 17.90 -4.04 4.80
C PRO A 276 18.04 -3.76 3.29
N GLU A 277 16.92 -3.72 2.57
CA GLU A 277 16.85 -3.38 1.16
C GLU A 277 17.23 -1.91 0.90
N CYS A 278 16.67 -0.97 1.66
CA CYS A 278 17.03 0.45 1.57
C CYS A 278 18.51 0.68 1.92
N GLN A 279 19.01 0.03 2.98
CA GLN A 279 20.41 0.11 3.37
C GLN A 279 21.34 -0.36 2.23
N LYS A 280 21.03 -1.50 1.60
CA LYS A 280 21.78 -2.00 0.44
C LYS A 280 21.82 -1.02 -0.72
N HIS A 281 20.69 -0.36 -1.03
CA HIS A 281 20.64 0.66 -2.08
C HIS A 281 21.47 1.89 -1.72
N MET A 282 21.40 2.35 -0.47
CA MET A 282 22.22 3.45 0.03
C MET A 282 23.72 3.13 -0.07
N ASP A 283 24.15 1.95 0.37
CA ASP A 283 25.55 1.54 0.28
C ASP A 283 26.03 1.44 -1.18
N SER A 284 25.18 0.95 -2.07
CA SER A 284 25.47 0.87 -3.51
C SER A 284 25.59 2.26 -4.14
N TYR A 285 24.74 3.21 -3.76
CA TYR A 285 24.85 4.60 -4.17
C TYR A 285 26.15 5.23 -3.65
N LEU A 286 26.47 5.05 -2.36
CA LEU A 286 27.71 5.57 -1.76
C LEU A 286 28.96 5.01 -2.45
N HIS A 287 28.92 3.75 -2.84
CA HIS A 287 30.00 3.12 -3.60
C HIS A 287 30.10 3.70 -5.01
N ALA A 288 28.99 3.73 -5.76
CA ALA A 288 28.97 4.22 -7.15
C ALA A 288 29.35 5.70 -7.27
N SER A 289 28.84 6.56 -6.37
CA SER A 289 29.07 8.01 -6.40
C SER A 289 30.40 8.40 -5.77
N TRP A 290 30.65 7.95 -4.54
CA TRP A 290 31.73 8.48 -3.70
C TRP A 290 32.92 7.52 -3.60
N GLY A 291 32.76 6.26 -4.03
CA GLY A 291 33.87 5.31 -4.12
C GLY A 291 34.95 5.76 -5.10
N GLN A 292 34.56 6.28 -6.27
CA GLN A 292 35.51 6.78 -7.26
C GLN A 292 36.20 8.07 -6.81
N VAL A 293 35.49 8.96 -6.11
CA VAL A 293 36.10 10.17 -5.51
C VAL A 293 37.20 9.76 -4.53
N LEU A 294 36.90 8.81 -3.65
CA LEU A 294 37.87 8.32 -2.66
C LEU A 294 39.01 7.51 -3.29
N SER A 295 38.81 6.87 -4.46
CA SER A 295 39.88 6.12 -5.13
C SER A 295 40.99 7.02 -5.70
N CYS A 296 40.71 8.32 -5.88
CA CYS A 296 41.72 9.32 -6.23
C CYS A 296 42.81 9.48 -5.15
N LEU A 297 42.46 9.21 -3.89
CA LEU A 297 43.37 9.28 -2.72
C LEU A 297 44.28 8.03 -2.66
N GLN A 298 45.14 7.88 -3.68
CA GLN A 298 46.03 6.74 -3.79
C GLN A 298 47.12 6.77 -2.72
N LYS A 299 47.40 5.60 -2.13
CA LYS A 299 48.53 5.40 -1.23
C LYS A 299 49.79 5.14 -2.05
N SER A 300 50.75 6.07 -2.02
CA SER A 300 52.06 5.85 -2.62
C SER A 300 52.91 4.93 -1.74
N LYS A 301 53.45 3.85 -2.34
CA LYS A 301 54.43 2.94 -1.72
C LYS A 301 55.87 3.42 -1.89
N PHE A 302 56.10 4.48 -2.66
CA PHE A 302 57.43 4.99 -2.96
C PHE A 302 57.94 5.88 -1.82
N PRO A 303 59.22 5.77 -1.41
CA PRO A 303 59.82 6.69 -0.46
C PRO A 303 60.24 8.02 -1.11
N GLY A 304 60.51 9.04 -0.27
CA GLY A 304 61.15 10.28 -0.71
C GLY A 304 60.27 11.27 -1.49
N PRO A 305 60.87 12.16 -2.32
CA PRO A 305 60.17 13.24 -3.04
C PRO A 305 59.05 12.75 -3.96
N LEU A 306 59.22 11.56 -4.54
CA LEU A 306 58.21 10.88 -5.37
C LEU A 306 56.92 10.62 -4.58
N ARG A 307 57.01 10.29 -3.29
CA ARG A 307 55.85 10.15 -2.40
C ARG A 307 55.06 11.45 -2.35
N HIS A 308 55.76 12.56 -2.20
CA HIS A 308 55.14 13.88 -2.06
C HIS A 308 54.44 14.30 -3.34
N TRP A 309 55.11 14.17 -4.49
CA TRP A 309 54.53 14.56 -5.78
C TRP A 309 53.28 13.74 -6.12
N ILE A 310 53.32 12.41 -5.90
CA ILE A 310 52.15 11.54 -6.09
C ILE A 310 51.01 11.96 -5.16
N SER A 311 51.31 12.28 -3.91
CA SER A 311 50.29 12.71 -2.95
C SER A 311 49.63 14.05 -3.32
N THR A 312 50.40 15.03 -3.77
CA THR A 312 49.85 16.32 -4.22
C THR A 312 48.96 16.13 -5.47
N SER A 313 49.39 15.28 -6.41
CA SER A 313 48.58 14.95 -7.60
C SER A 313 47.28 14.21 -7.25
N SER A 314 47.34 13.27 -6.30
CA SER A 314 46.16 12.56 -5.78
C SER A 314 45.16 13.49 -5.09
N LEU A 315 45.66 14.47 -4.33
CA LEU A 315 44.82 15.47 -3.67
C LEU A 315 44.06 16.32 -4.68
N ALA A 316 44.74 16.87 -5.70
CA ALA A 316 44.09 17.67 -6.74
C ALA A 316 43.04 16.85 -7.54
N LYS A 317 43.32 15.57 -7.81
CA LYS A 317 42.35 14.66 -8.44
C LYS A 317 41.12 14.43 -7.55
N PHE A 318 41.32 14.24 -6.25
CA PHE A 318 40.24 14.11 -5.29
C PHE A 318 39.37 15.37 -5.24
N GLU A 319 39.98 16.55 -5.12
CA GLU A 319 39.25 17.84 -5.03
C GLU A 319 38.42 18.10 -6.29
N SER A 320 38.99 17.84 -7.47
CA SER A 320 38.27 17.96 -8.74
C SER A 320 37.11 16.96 -8.83
N ALA A 321 37.35 15.69 -8.51
CA ALA A 321 36.30 14.66 -8.51
C ALA A 321 35.19 14.94 -7.49
N PHE A 322 35.56 15.46 -6.31
CA PHE A 322 34.63 15.88 -5.27
C PHE A 322 33.71 16.99 -5.79
N HIS A 323 34.28 18.08 -6.32
CA HIS A 323 33.50 19.22 -6.82
C HIS A 323 32.60 18.82 -7.99
N GLN A 324 33.10 18.03 -8.94
CA GLN A 324 32.28 17.51 -10.04
C GLN A 324 31.09 16.69 -9.53
N THR A 325 31.34 15.78 -8.58
CA THR A 325 30.31 14.94 -7.99
C THR A 325 29.29 15.78 -7.21
N TYR A 326 29.76 16.68 -6.35
CA TYR A 326 28.90 17.58 -5.57
C TYR A 326 28.04 18.46 -6.49
N GLN A 327 28.61 19.12 -7.50
CA GLN A 327 27.85 19.97 -8.41
C GLN A 327 26.82 19.18 -9.22
N ALA A 328 27.15 17.95 -9.63
CA ALA A 328 26.22 17.08 -10.34
C ALA A 328 25.05 16.61 -9.45
N GLN A 329 25.30 16.40 -8.15
CA GLN A 329 24.37 15.73 -7.23
C GLN A 329 23.61 16.68 -6.30
N LYS A 330 24.05 17.93 -6.09
CA LYS A 330 23.44 18.88 -5.14
C LYS A 330 21.96 19.19 -5.43
N LEU A 331 21.52 19.02 -6.69
CA LEU A 331 20.12 19.24 -7.11
C LEU A 331 19.29 17.94 -7.16
N TRP A 332 19.88 16.79 -6.83
CA TRP A 332 19.15 15.52 -6.82
C TRP A 332 18.15 15.50 -5.68
N LYS A 333 16.92 15.07 -5.98
CA LYS A 333 15.83 15.13 -5.01
C LYS A 333 15.86 13.86 -4.13
N VAL A 334 15.67 14.06 -2.83
CA VAL A 334 15.33 13.00 -1.88
C VAL A 334 14.05 13.47 -1.18
N PRO A 335 12.87 12.95 -1.57
CA PRO A 335 11.59 13.50 -1.13
C PRO A 335 11.38 13.43 0.39
N ASP A 336 11.75 12.31 1.02
CA ASP A 336 11.61 12.16 2.47
C ASP A 336 12.76 12.89 3.18
N PRO A 337 12.47 13.86 4.07
CA PRO A 337 13.49 14.64 4.75
C PRO A 337 14.35 13.81 5.71
N ARG A 338 13.77 12.79 6.37
CA ARG A 338 14.52 11.92 7.29
C ARG A 338 15.52 11.07 6.52
N LEU A 339 15.11 10.51 5.37
CA LEU A 339 15.99 9.77 4.47
C LEU A 339 17.11 10.65 3.96
N ARG A 340 16.78 11.88 3.56
CA ARG A 340 17.76 12.87 3.10
C ARG A 340 18.81 13.17 4.17
N ASP A 341 18.39 13.38 5.41
CA ASP A 341 19.32 13.63 6.52
C ASP A 341 20.22 12.43 6.81
N VAL A 342 19.66 11.21 6.81
CA VAL A 342 20.43 9.98 6.98
C VAL A 342 21.45 9.80 5.85
N LEU A 343 21.03 10.07 4.62
CA LEU A 343 21.89 9.96 3.44
C LEU A 343 23.03 10.98 3.48
N ARG A 344 22.76 12.26 3.78
CA ARG A 344 23.78 13.31 3.93
C ARG A 344 24.80 12.95 5.00
N LYS A 345 24.34 12.49 6.17
CA LYS A 345 25.22 12.01 7.26
C LYS A 345 26.07 10.83 6.80
N ALA A 346 25.52 9.90 6.02
CA ALA A 346 26.26 8.76 5.50
C ALA A 346 27.32 9.17 4.45
N ILE A 347 26.99 10.10 3.55
CA ILE A 347 27.94 10.67 2.59
C ILE A 347 29.07 11.39 3.33
N THR A 348 28.73 12.31 4.23
CA THR A 348 29.67 13.10 5.04
C THR A 348 30.62 12.18 5.80
N ARG A 349 30.08 11.23 6.58
CA ARG A 349 30.90 10.27 7.33
C ARG A 349 31.86 9.51 6.42
N ARG A 350 31.40 9.07 5.24
CA ARG A 350 32.21 8.30 4.31
C ARG A 350 33.35 9.13 3.71
N VAL A 351 33.03 10.33 3.19
CA VAL A 351 33.99 11.19 2.50
C VAL A 351 34.99 11.78 3.48
N ILE A 352 34.51 12.38 4.57
CA ILE A 352 35.36 13.04 5.56
C ILE A 352 36.26 12.03 6.30
N SER A 353 35.77 10.84 6.62
CA SER A 353 36.60 9.79 7.22
C SER A 353 37.72 9.34 6.27
N GLY A 354 37.40 9.12 4.99
CA GLY A 354 38.39 8.74 3.98
C GLY A 354 39.44 9.83 3.76
N TYR A 355 39.00 11.08 3.62
CA TYR A 355 39.85 12.23 3.42
C TYR A 355 40.73 12.53 4.65
N GLY A 356 40.14 12.52 5.85
CA GLY A 356 40.86 12.73 7.11
C GLY A 356 41.91 11.65 7.36
N LYS A 357 41.62 10.38 7.03
CA LYS A 357 42.62 9.30 7.09
C LYS A 357 43.79 9.57 6.16
N TYR A 358 43.52 10.03 4.94
CA TYR A 358 44.56 10.40 3.98
C TYR A 358 45.42 11.57 4.50
N LEU A 359 44.82 12.65 5.01
CA LEU A 359 45.56 13.78 5.56
C LEU A 359 46.47 13.38 6.73
N LYS A 360 46.02 12.51 7.62
CA LYS A 360 46.83 11.98 8.73
C LYS A 360 48.06 11.19 8.25
N GLU A 361 47.94 10.48 7.12
CA GLU A 361 49.06 9.76 6.49
C GLU A 361 50.03 10.71 5.75
N HIS A 362 49.63 11.98 5.54
CA HIS A 362 50.37 13.01 4.81
C HIS A 362 50.42 14.39 5.56
N PRO A 363 51.14 14.51 6.69
CA PRO A 363 51.09 15.69 7.58
C PRO A 363 51.54 17.01 6.94
N ARG A 364 52.41 16.96 5.91
CA ARG A 364 52.84 18.16 5.18
C ARG A 364 51.69 18.76 4.35
N LEU A 365 50.85 17.91 3.75
CA LEU A 365 49.65 18.34 3.02
C LEU A 365 48.59 18.87 3.97
N GLN A 366 48.42 18.22 5.13
CA GLN A 366 47.48 18.66 6.16
C GLN A 366 47.71 20.13 6.59
N LYS A 367 48.98 20.55 6.72
CA LYS A 367 49.33 21.94 7.06
C LYS A 367 48.98 22.96 5.95
N HIS A 368 48.98 22.55 4.69
CA HIS A 368 48.65 23.41 3.55
C HIS A 368 47.13 23.49 3.35
N VAL A 369 46.46 22.33 3.36
CA VAL A 369 44.99 22.22 3.24
C VAL A 369 44.26 22.98 4.35
N GLY A 370 44.78 22.99 5.58
CA GLY A 370 44.19 23.73 6.70
C GLY A 370 44.16 25.27 6.53
N ARG A 371 44.75 25.82 5.46
CA ARG A 371 44.68 27.25 5.10
C ARG A 371 43.84 27.53 3.85
N GLU A 372 43.35 26.51 3.14
CA GLU A 372 42.70 26.65 1.83
C GLU A 372 41.22 26.20 1.86
N SER A 373 40.51 26.43 0.75
CA SER A 373 39.10 26.05 0.54
C SER A 373 38.81 24.55 0.57
N SER A 374 39.85 23.71 0.70
CA SER A 374 39.75 22.24 0.72
C SER A 374 39.78 21.65 2.14
N SER A 375 39.66 22.48 3.19
CA SER A 375 39.64 21.99 4.56
C SER A 375 38.50 20.97 4.80
N PRO A 376 38.69 19.95 5.65
CA PRO A 376 37.65 18.97 5.97
C PRO A 376 36.33 19.61 6.42
N GLU A 377 36.41 20.73 7.14
CA GLU A 377 35.25 21.47 7.65
C GLU A 377 34.43 22.09 6.50
N VAL A 378 35.09 22.68 5.50
CA VAL A 378 34.41 23.24 4.31
C VAL A 378 33.75 22.14 3.48
N LEU A 379 34.45 21.00 3.29
CA LEU A 379 33.87 19.87 2.57
C LEU A 379 32.68 19.26 3.32
N GLU A 380 32.71 19.23 4.65
CA GLU A 380 31.60 18.79 5.49
C GLU A 380 30.39 19.73 5.38
N GLU A 381 30.61 21.05 5.40
CA GLU A 381 29.56 22.06 5.19
C GLU A 381 28.88 21.87 3.83
N MET A 382 29.67 21.74 2.75
CA MET A 382 29.14 21.49 1.40
C MET A 382 28.29 20.21 1.33
N LEU A 383 28.69 19.13 2.02
CA LEU A 383 27.93 17.87 2.02
C LEU A 383 26.67 17.93 2.90
N GLY A 384 26.56 18.93 3.77
CA GLY A 384 25.39 19.22 4.59
C GLY A 384 24.25 19.90 3.84
N GLU A 385 24.58 20.61 2.75
CA GLU A 385 23.61 21.29 1.86
C GLU A 385 22.69 20.32 1.12
#